data_AF-A0A8T2FK97-F1
#
_entry.id   AF-A0A8T2FK97-F1
#
_cell.length_a   1.000
_cell.length_b   1.000
_cell.length_c   1.000
_cell.angle_alpha   90.00
_cell.angle_beta   90.00
_cell.angle_gamma   90.00
#
_symmetry.space_group_name_H-M   'P 1'
#
loop_
_entity.id
_entity.type
_entity.pdbx_description
1 polymer ?
#
loop_
_entity_poly.entity_id
_entity_poly.type
_entity_poly.pdbx_seq_one_letter_code
_entity_poly.pdbx_strand_id
1 'polypeptide(L)'
;MDVSRVNVKRAPCALCTTKNKRCPKKCDFAPYFPAERQSEYENAHKLFGTSNIIKMMRFASKDKQKDLLGSSILMEGDAWKKDPARGGFGMIQKLKWQIELRKIYLNELKEKIKVEKEQTELRL
;
A
#
# COMPACT_ATOMS: atom_id res chain seq x y z
N MET A 1 30.15 -33.90 4.91
CA MET A 1 29.06 -34.12 3.93
C MET A 1 28.59 -32.75 3.48
N ASP A 2 28.86 -32.46 2.22
CA ASP A 2 28.69 -31.17 1.56
C ASP A 2 27.20 -30.89 1.35
N VAL A 3 26.66 -29.85 1.99
CA VAL A 3 25.28 -29.40 1.75
C VAL A 3 25.31 -28.53 0.49
N SER A 4 25.22 -29.21 -0.64
CA SER A 4 25.00 -28.64 -1.97
C SER A 4 24.01 -27.49 -1.88
N ARG A 5 24.52 -26.27 -2.07
CA ARG A 5 23.74 -25.05 -2.18
C ARG A 5 22.68 -25.24 -3.27
N VAL A 6 21.41 -25.35 -2.87
CA VAL A 6 20.28 -25.18 -3.80
C VAL A 6 20.49 -23.81 -4.43
N ASN A 7 20.82 -23.78 -5.72
CA ASN A 7 20.98 -22.54 -6.48
C ASN A 7 19.58 -21.98 -6.76
N VAL A 8 18.96 -21.39 -5.73
CA VAL A 8 17.73 -20.63 -5.88
C VAL A 8 18.08 -19.44 -6.76
N LYS A 9 17.72 -19.51 -8.05
CA LYS A 9 17.86 -18.38 -8.97
C LYS A 9 17.11 -17.20 -8.35
N ARG A 10 17.86 -16.21 -7.87
CA ARG A 10 17.29 -14.96 -7.35
C ARG A 10 16.43 -14.33 -8.44
N ALA A 11 15.13 -14.21 -8.19
CA ALA A 11 14.23 -13.54 -9.10
C ALA A 11 14.64 -12.07 -9.27
N PRO A 12 14.59 -11.52 -10.50
CA PRO A 12 14.74 -10.08 -10.70
C PRO A 12 13.65 -9.32 -9.94
N CYS A 13 13.99 -8.13 -9.44
CA CYS A 13 13.00 -7.28 -8.78
C CYS A 13 11.99 -6.75 -9.82
N ALA A 14 10.82 -6.30 -9.36
CA ALA A 14 9.72 -6.00 -10.26
C ALA A 14 10.06 -4.92 -11.30
N LEU A 15 10.81 -3.90 -10.89
CA LEU A 15 11.31 -2.85 -11.78
C LEU A 15 12.24 -3.39 -12.88
N CYS A 16 13.19 -4.26 -12.52
CA CYS A 16 14.12 -4.85 -13.48
C CYS A 16 13.40 -5.80 -14.45
N THR A 17 12.43 -6.58 -13.95
CA THR A 17 11.56 -7.43 -14.77
C THR A 17 10.81 -6.60 -15.81
N THR A 18 10.12 -5.53 -15.39
CA THR A 18 9.37 -4.64 -16.30
C THR A 18 10.28 -3.93 -17.30
N LYS A 19 11.52 -3.60 -16.92
CA LYS A 19 12.51 -3.02 -17.84
C LYS A 19 13.15 -4.04 -18.78
N ASN A 20 12.87 -5.33 -18.62
CA ASN A 20 13.55 -6.44 -19.28
C ASN A 20 15.08 -6.32 -19.18
N LYS A 21 15.58 -5.96 -17.99
CA LYS A 21 17.02 -5.80 -17.71
C LYS A 21 17.48 -6.74 -16.60
N ARG A 22 18.76 -7.12 -16.65
CA ARG A 22 19.39 -7.90 -15.59
C ARG A 22 19.29 -7.16 -14.25
N CYS A 23 18.79 -7.84 -13.22
CA CYS A 23 18.77 -7.33 -11.85
C CYS A 23 20.14 -7.57 -11.19
N PRO A 24 20.90 -6.54 -10.80
CA PRO A 24 22.21 -6.71 -10.17
C PRO A 24 22.08 -7.25 -8.74
N LYS A 25 23.14 -7.89 -8.22
CA LYS A 25 23.16 -8.43 -6.85
C LYS A 25 22.90 -7.36 -5.78
N LYS A 26 23.34 -6.12 -6.01
CA LYS A 26 23.08 -4.95 -5.16
C LYS A 26 22.18 -3.97 -5.91
N CYS A 27 20.95 -4.38 -6.20
CA CYS A 27 19.96 -3.54 -6.86
C CYS A 27 19.33 -2.56 -5.86
N ASP A 28 19.47 -1.26 -6.12
CA ASP A 28 18.93 -0.18 -5.28
C ASP A 28 17.41 -0.23 -5.15
N PHE A 29 16.72 -0.86 -6.10
CA PHE A 29 15.26 -0.91 -6.17
C PHE A 29 14.67 -2.23 -5.66
N ALA A 30 15.50 -3.26 -5.48
CA ALA A 30 15.01 -4.59 -5.10
C ALA A 30 14.36 -4.64 -3.70
N PRO A 31 14.83 -3.91 -2.67
CA PRO A 31 14.14 -3.86 -1.38
C PRO A 31 12.73 -3.27 -1.46
N TYR A 32 12.52 -2.31 -2.37
CA TYR A 32 11.28 -1.53 -2.46
C TYR A 32 10.26 -2.11 -3.44
N PHE A 33 10.73 -2.78 -4.49
CA PHE A 33 9.91 -3.42 -5.53
C PHE A 33 10.27 -4.89 -5.68
N PRO A 34 9.99 -5.73 -4.66
CA PRO A 34 10.36 -7.14 -4.68
C PRO A 34 9.56 -7.91 -5.75
N ALA A 35 10.03 -9.10 -6.15
CA ALA A 35 9.48 -9.85 -7.28
C ALA A 35 8.02 -10.27 -7.07
N GLU A 36 7.65 -10.51 -5.82
CA GLU A 36 6.31 -10.92 -5.37
C GLU A 36 5.26 -9.83 -5.64
N ARG A 37 5.70 -8.56 -5.72
CA ARG A 37 4.85 -7.39 -5.97
C ARG A 37 4.84 -6.96 -7.44
N GLN A 38 5.16 -7.87 -8.36
CA GLN A 38 5.21 -7.59 -9.81
C GLN A 38 3.90 -6.99 -10.35
N SER A 39 2.75 -7.56 -9.98
CA SER A 39 1.43 -7.10 -10.42
C SER A 39 1.11 -5.67 -9.94
N GLU A 40 1.45 -5.34 -8.69
CA GLU A 40 1.29 -3.98 -8.15
C GLU A 40 2.23 -3.01 -8.88
N TYR A 41 3.46 -3.44 -9.15
CA TYR A 41 4.45 -2.63 -9.87
C TYR A 41 4.00 -2.34 -11.30
N GLU A 42 3.36 -3.29 -11.99
CA GLU A 42 2.80 -3.06 -13.33
C GLU A 42 1.70 -2.01 -13.33
N ASN A 43 0.86 -1.98 -12.29
CA ASN A 43 -0.19 -0.97 -12.15
C ASN A 43 0.43 0.41 -11.91
N ALA A 44 1.41 0.49 -11.01
CA ALA A 44 2.18 1.72 -10.79
C ALA A 44 2.98 2.14 -12.04
N HIS A 45 3.51 1.20 -12.80
CA HIS A 45 4.22 1.46 -14.03
C HIS A 45 3.29 2.07 -15.08
N LYS A 46 2.07 1.56 -15.23
CA LYS A 46 1.07 2.12 -16.15
C LYS A 46 0.69 3.55 -15.78
N LEU A 47 0.58 3.84 -14.48
CA LEU A 47 0.23 5.16 -13.98
C LEU A 47 1.38 6.18 -14.08
N PHE A 48 2.53 5.86 -13.51
CA PHE A 48 3.63 6.81 -13.36
C PHE A 48 4.70 6.69 -14.46
N GLY A 49 4.85 5.50 -15.05
CA GLY A 49 6.01 5.16 -15.86
C GLY A 49 7.25 4.85 -15.01
N THR A 50 8.03 3.83 -15.39
CA THR A 50 9.20 3.41 -14.61
C THR A 50 10.25 4.54 -14.47
N SER A 51 10.41 5.39 -15.49
CA SER A 51 11.39 6.49 -15.43
C SER A 51 11.04 7.51 -14.34
N ASN A 52 9.76 7.82 -14.12
CA ASN A 52 9.33 8.72 -13.05
C ASN A 52 9.43 8.05 -11.68
N ILE A 53 9.08 6.76 -11.58
CA ILE A 53 9.29 5.98 -10.36
C ILE A 53 10.77 6.04 -9.92
N ILE A 54 11.71 5.82 -10.85
CA ILE A 54 13.14 5.94 -10.57
C ILE A 54 13.52 7.35 -10.08
N LYS A 55 13.02 8.40 -10.72
CA LYS A 55 13.29 9.79 -10.31
C LYS A 55 12.77 10.06 -8.89
N MET A 56 11.53 9.68 -8.59
CA MET A 56 10.93 9.84 -7.26
C MET A 56 11.72 9.09 -6.18
N MET A 57 12.06 7.82 -6.43
CA MET A 57 12.82 6.99 -5.50
C MET A 57 14.24 7.51 -5.22
N ARG A 58 14.86 8.17 -6.20
CA ARG A 58 16.17 8.81 -6.04
C ARG A 58 16.09 10.15 -5.30
N PHE A 59 14.95 10.83 -5.36
CA PHE A 59 14.72 12.07 -4.62
C PHE A 59 14.58 11.84 -3.12
N ALA A 60 14.01 10.69 -2.72
CA ALA A 60 13.98 10.29 -1.31
C ALA A 60 15.39 9.95 -0.81
N SER A 61 15.84 10.63 0.25
CA SER A 61 17.22 10.54 0.74
C SER A 61 17.43 9.42 1.76
N LYS A 62 16.44 9.16 2.62
CA LYS A 62 16.51 8.14 3.68
C LYS A 62 15.83 6.84 3.27
N ASP A 63 16.39 5.70 3.65
CA ASP A 63 15.81 4.38 3.30
C ASP A 63 14.37 4.22 3.81
N LYS A 64 14.08 4.67 5.04
CA LYS A 64 12.69 4.69 5.56
C LYS A 64 11.73 5.51 4.68
N GLN A 65 12.19 6.60 4.08
CA GLN A 65 11.36 7.38 3.15
C GLN A 65 11.15 6.63 1.84
N LYS A 66 12.17 5.92 1.34
CA LYS A 66 12.06 5.08 0.14
C LYS A 66 11.13 3.89 0.36
N ASP A 67 11.14 3.27 1.54
CA ASP A 67 10.20 2.20 1.89
C ASP A 67 8.74 2.67 1.83
N LEU A 68 8.47 3.80 2.47
CA LEU A 68 7.15 4.43 2.45
C LEU A 68 6.77 4.84 1.03
N LEU A 69 7.66 5.52 0.31
CA LEU A 69 7.43 5.98 -1.05
C LEU A 69 7.17 4.81 -2.02
N GLY A 70 7.98 3.75 -1.96
CA GLY A 70 7.79 2.56 -2.78
C GLY A 70 6.43 1.91 -2.53
N SER A 71 6.05 1.78 -1.26
CA SER A 71 4.72 1.27 -0.89
C SER A 71 3.58 2.18 -1.37
N SER A 72 3.73 3.50 -1.22
CA SER A 72 2.74 4.48 -1.69
C SER A 72 2.59 4.46 -3.21
N ILE A 73 3.68 4.37 -3.97
CA ILE A 73 3.65 4.27 -5.44
C ILE A 73 2.85 3.04 -5.88
N LEU A 74 3.08 1.89 -5.24
CA LEU A 74 2.36 0.65 -5.55
C LEU A 74 0.86 0.75 -5.20
N MET A 75 0.54 1.27 -4.01
CA MET A 75 -0.85 1.48 -3.59
C MET A 75 -1.61 2.44 -4.51
N GLU A 76 -0.96 3.53 -4.95
CA GLU A 76 -1.60 4.50 -5.85
C GLU A 76 -1.86 3.87 -7.23
N GLY A 77 -0.92 3.11 -7.78
CA GLY A 77 -1.12 2.34 -9.01
C GLY A 77 -2.32 1.40 -8.92
N ASP A 78 -2.46 0.68 -7.82
CA ASP A 78 -3.61 -0.18 -7.55
C ASP A 78 -4.93 0.57 -7.39
N ALA A 79 -4.90 1.75 -6.76
CA ALA A 79 -6.07 2.60 -6.60
C ALA A 79 -6.60 3.06 -7.97
N TRP A 80 -5.71 3.51 -8.86
CA TRP A 80 -6.08 3.91 -10.23
C TRP A 80 -6.53 2.73 -11.10
N LYS A 81 -6.02 1.52 -10.87
CA LYS A 81 -6.56 0.32 -11.54
C LYS A 81 -7.97 -0.01 -11.09
N LYS A 82 -8.27 0.15 -9.79
CA LYS A 82 -9.59 -0.15 -9.20
C LYS A 82 -10.65 0.89 -9.54
N ASP A 83 -10.26 2.16 -9.54
CA ASP A 83 -11.11 3.30 -9.89
C ASP A 83 -10.36 4.23 -10.85
N PRO A 84 -10.46 3.99 -12.18
CA PRO A 84 -9.76 4.81 -13.17
C PRO A 84 -10.21 6.28 -13.20
N ALA A 85 -11.36 6.62 -12.62
CA ALA A 85 -11.87 7.98 -12.61
C ALA A 85 -11.36 8.78 -11.40
N ARG A 86 -11.21 8.14 -10.24
CA ARG A 86 -10.90 8.84 -8.98
C ARG A 86 -9.63 8.34 -8.29
N GLY A 87 -9.04 7.24 -8.70
CA GLY A 87 -7.80 6.69 -8.16
C GLY A 87 -7.73 6.70 -6.63
N GLY A 88 -6.59 7.16 -6.08
CA GLY A 88 -6.41 7.29 -4.63
C GLY A 88 -7.41 8.26 -3.97
N PHE A 89 -7.87 9.30 -4.68
CA PHE A 89 -8.87 10.23 -4.16
C PHE A 89 -10.21 9.54 -3.88
N GLY A 90 -10.66 8.64 -4.76
CA GLY A 90 -11.86 7.84 -4.56
C GLY A 90 -11.79 6.98 -3.29
N MET A 91 -10.63 6.37 -3.04
CA MET A 91 -10.37 5.61 -1.82
C MET A 91 -10.44 6.49 -0.56
N ILE A 92 -9.82 7.68 -0.58
CA ILE A 92 -9.85 8.62 0.54
C ILE A 92 -11.28 9.05 0.85
N GLN A 93 -12.06 9.42 -0.18
CA GLN A 93 -13.45 9.86 0.02
C GLN A 93 -14.31 8.74 0.59
N LYS A 94 -14.15 7.49 0.13
CA LYS A 94 -14.84 6.33 0.67
C LYS A 94 -14.49 6.10 2.15
N LEU A 95 -13.21 6.17 2.51
CA LEU A 95 -12.76 6.00 3.90
C LEU A 95 -13.30 7.10 4.81
N LYS A 96 -13.27 8.36 4.36
CA LYS A 96 -13.86 9.49 5.10
C LYS A 96 -15.35 9.27 5.35
N TRP A 97 -16.10 8.87 4.33
CA TRP A 97 -17.53 8.56 4.46
C TRP A 97 -17.78 7.42 5.48
N GLN A 98 -16.99 6.34 5.42
CA GLN A 98 -17.11 5.22 6.36
C GLN A 98 -16.78 5.64 7.81
N ILE A 99 -15.81 6.52 8.00
CA ILE A 99 -15.48 7.07 9.33
C ILE A 99 -16.67 7.85 9.89
N GLU A 100 -17.25 8.75 9.09
CA GLU A 100 -18.39 9.56 9.54
C GLU A 100 -19.62 8.70 9.87
N LEU A 101 -19.97 7.74 9.00
CA LEU A 101 -21.05 6.79 9.30
C LEU A 101 -20.82 6.02 10.60
N ARG A 102 -19.60 5.54 10.83
CA ARG A 102 -19.25 4.81 12.06
C ARG A 102 -19.30 5.69 13.30
N LYS A 103 -18.90 6.95 13.20
CA LYS A 103 -19.01 7.93 14.30
C LYS A 103 -20.47 8.17 14.68
N ILE A 104 -21.35 8.36 13.69
CA ILE A 104 -22.80 8.54 13.91
C ILE A 104 -23.36 7.32 14.65
N TYR A 105 -23.12 6.11 14.12
CA TYR A 105 -23.60 4.88 14.73
C TYR A 105 -23.07 4.67 16.15
N LEU A 106 -21.79 4.95 16.38
CA LEU A 106 -21.19 4.85 17.72
C LEU A 106 -21.83 5.85 18.69
N ASN A 107 -22.15 7.05 18.24
CA ASN A 107 -22.81 8.06 19.05
C ASN A 107 -24.22 7.62 19.44
N GLU A 108 -25.00 7.12 18.50
CA GLU A 108 -26.34 6.59 18.76
C GLU A 108 -26.32 5.44 19.78
N LEU A 109 -25.37 4.51 19.67
CA LEU A 109 -25.22 3.42 20.63
C LEU A 109 -24.83 3.92 22.02
N LYS A 110 -23.94 4.92 22.11
CA LYS A 110 -23.55 5.52 23.39
C LYS A 110 -24.73 6.18 24.10
N GLU A 111 -25.59 6.88 23.36
CA GLU A 111 -26.80 7.49 23.93
C GLU A 111 -27.79 6.43 24.41
N LYS A 112 -28.01 5.34 23.65
CA LYS A 112 -28.88 4.22 24.09
C LYS A 112 -28.37 3.59 25.38
N ILE A 113 -27.08 3.29 25.44
CA ILE A 113 -26.44 2.73 26.64
C ILE A 113 -26.59 3.66 27.84
N LYS A 114 -26.47 4.98 27.62
CA LYS A 114 -26.65 5.98 28.69
C LYS A 114 -28.07 5.95 29.25
N VAL A 115 -29.08 5.98 28.38
CA VAL A 115 -30.50 5.91 28.78
C VAL A 115 -30.81 4.61 29.53
N GLU A 116 -30.30 3.47 29.06
CA GLU A 116 -30.52 2.17 29.70
C GLU A 116 -29.85 2.08 31.09
N LYS A 117 -28.70 2.72 31.28
CA LYS A 117 -28.04 2.83 32.59
C LYS A 117 -28.86 3.68 33.57
N GLU A 118 -29.29 4.86 33.15
CA GLU A 118 -30.12 5.76 33.97
C GLU A 118 -31.44 5.08 34.38
N GLN A 119 -32.08 4.35 33.46
CA GLN A 119 -33.28 3.57 33.76
C GLN A 119 -33.04 2.42 34.75
N THR A 120 -31.86 1.80 34.70
CA THR A 120 -31.48 0.72 35.62
C THR A 120 -31.21 1.27 37.02
N GLU A 121 -30.53 2.40 37.12
CA GLU A 121 -30.28 3.11 38.39
C GLU A 121 -31.57 3.58 39.06
N LEU A 122 -32.58 4.03 38.28
CA LEU A 122 -33.90 4.41 38.80
C LEU A 122 -34.79 3.23 39.23
N ARG A 123 -34.44 2.00 38.85
CA ARG A 123 -35.20 0.78 39.20
C ARG A 123 -34.64 0.07 40.45
N LEU A 124 -33.49 0.49 40.94
CA LEU A 124 -32.84 0.01 42.17
C LEU A 124 -33.17 0.95 43.33
#